data_AF-A0A0F9C9E0-F1
#
_entry.id   AF-A0A0F9C9E0-F1
#
_cell.length_a   1.000
_cell.length_b   1.000
_cell.length_c   1.000
_cell.angle_alpha   90.00
_cell.angle_beta   90.00
_cell.angle_gamma   90.00
#
_symmetry.space_group_name_H-M   'P 1'
#
loop_
_entity.id
_entity.type
_entity.pdbx_description
1 polymer ?
#
loop_
_entity_poly.entity_id
_entity_poly.type
_entity_poly.pdbx_seq_one_letter_code
_entity_poly.pdbx_strand_id
1 'polypeptide(L)'
;KLLCKQMDEKLDRSKGSSEELITYVKDRPGHDKRYAIDASKINKELGWKPALDFEGGLSQTIDWYLENKDWLAHVVSGNYREY
;
A
#
# COMPACT_ATOMS: atom_id res chain seq x y z
N LYS A 1 9.23 -6.08 6.02
CA LYS A 1 9.02 -4.64 6.30
C LYS A 1 9.49 -3.82 5.10
N LEU A 2 8.86 -4.05 3.93
CA LEU A 2 9.30 -3.49 2.64
C LEU A 2 8.94 -2.01 2.52
N LEU A 3 7.67 -1.66 2.85
CA LEU A 3 7.18 -0.29 2.87
C LEU A 3 8.10 0.64 3.67
N CYS A 4 8.46 0.28 4.90
CA CYS A 4 9.32 1.11 5.75
C CYS A 4 10.68 1.40 5.10
N LYS A 5 11.30 0.39 4.48
CA LYS A 5 12.59 0.57 3.77
C LYS A 5 12.45 1.52 2.59
N GLN A 6 11.43 1.32 1.75
CA GLN A 6 11.18 2.21 0.61
C GLN A 6 10.86 3.65 1.05
N MET A 7 10.15 3.82 2.17
CA MET A 7 9.86 5.14 2.75
C MET A 7 11.12 5.82 3.30
N ASP A 8 12.02 5.07 3.94
CA ASP A 8 13.30 5.62 4.39
C ASP A 8 14.13 6.12 3.20
N GLU A 9 14.23 5.32 2.14
CA GLU A 9 14.99 5.67 0.93
C GLU A 9 14.37 6.86 0.19
N LYS A 10 13.05 6.84 -0.07
CA LYS A 10 12.36 7.89 -0.85
C LYS A 10 12.25 9.24 -0.13
N LEU A 11 12.33 9.24 1.20
CA LEU A 11 12.25 10.46 2.02
C LEU A 11 13.60 10.85 2.64
N ASP A 12 14.70 10.22 2.22
CA ASP A 12 16.06 10.47 2.73
C ASP A 12 16.14 10.41 4.26
N ARG A 13 15.56 9.36 4.85
CA ARG A 13 15.60 9.11 6.31
C ARG A 13 16.71 8.13 6.66
N SER A 14 17.09 8.12 7.93
CA SER A 14 17.96 7.07 8.45
C SER A 14 17.29 5.70 8.30
N LYS A 15 18.08 4.73 7.82
CA LYS A 15 17.63 3.36 7.59
C LYS A 15 17.08 2.75 8.88
N GLY A 16 15.83 2.28 8.84
CA GLY A 16 15.11 1.70 9.96
C GLY A 16 14.21 2.67 10.71
N SER A 17 14.32 3.98 10.48
CA SER A 17 13.52 4.97 11.23
C SER A 17 12.02 4.88 10.96
N SER A 18 11.59 4.60 9.73
CA SER A 18 10.15 4.45 9.42
C SER A 18 9.52 3.22 10.06
N GLU A 19 10.33 2.23 10.46
CA GLU A 19 9.86 1.04 11.18
C GLU A 19 9.56 1.32 12.65
N GLU A 20 10.27 2.28 13.25
CA GLU A 20 10.04 2.74 14.63
C GLU A 20 8.70 3.47 14.79
N LEU A 21 8.10 3.92 13.68
CA LEU A 21 6.77 4.56 13.65
C LEU A 21 5.61 3.56 13.81
N ILE A 22 5.86 2.26 13.79
CA ILE A 22 4.81 1.24 13.93
C ILE A 22 4.26 1.23 15.34
N THR A 23 2.95 1.45 15.48
CA THR A 23 2.21 1.30 16.74
C THR A 23 1.16 0.21 16.61
N TYR A 24 1.20 -0.78 17.49
CA TYR A 24 0.18 -1.83 17.54
C TYR A 24 -1.06 -1.33 18.28
N VAL A 25 -2.21 -1.51 17.66
CA VAL A 25 -3.52 -1.18 18.25
C VAL A 25 -4.38 -2.43 18.36
N LYS A 26 -5.50 -2.34 19.09
CA LYS A 26 -6.45 -3.44 19.21
C LYS A 26 -6.94 -3.86 17.82
N ASP A 27 -6.96 -5.17 17.57
CA ASP A 27 -7.42 -5.73 16.30
C ASP A 27 -8.92 -5.46 16.07
N ARG A 28 -9.31 -5.44 14.79
CA ARG A 28 -10.68 -5.21 14.37
C ARG A 28 -11.56 -6.43 14.66
N PRO A 29 -12.75 -6.28 15.26
CA PRO A 29 -13.72 -7.37 15.35
C PRO A 29 -14.07 -7.92 13.96
N GLY A 30 -13.99 -9.24 13.79
CA GLY A 30 -14.27 -9.90 12.51
C GLY A 30 -13.18 -9.77 11.45
N HIS A 31 -11.92 -9.52 11.84
CA HIS A 31 -10.80 -9.52 10.91
C HIS A 31 -10.47 -10.96 10.45
N ASP A 32 -10.85 -11.29 9.21
CA ASP A 32 -10.40 -12.50 8.54
C ASP A 32 -8.87 -12.45 8.35
N LYS A 33 -8.16 -13.42 8.91
CA LYS A 33 -6.69 -13.36 9.00
C LYS A 33 -5.96 -13.73 7.72
N ARG A 34 -6.66 -14.35 6.76
CA ARG A 34 -6.03 -14.87 5.55
C ARG A 34 -7.00 -14.89 4.39
N TYR A 35 -6.62 -14.15 3.34
CA TYR A 35 -7.19 -14.30 2.01
C TYR A 35 -6.11 -14.84 1.08
N ALA A 36 -6.49 -15.77 0.21
CA ALA A 36 -5.64 -16.31 -0.83
C ALA A 36 -6.51 -16.68 -2.03
N ILE A 37 -6.07 -16.26 -3.22
CA ILE A 37 -6.77 -16.53 -4.48
C ILE A 37 -5.88 -17.40 -5.35
N ASP A 38 -6.47 -18.47 -5.90
CA ASP A 38 -5.86 -19.24 -6.97
C ASP A 38 -6.27 -18.64 -8.33
N ALA A 39 -5.32 -17.97 -8.98
CA ALA A 39 -5.51 -17.37 -10.31
C ALA A 39 -5.14 -18.32 -11.46
N SER A 40 -4.98 -19.63 -11.21
CA SER A 40 -4.56 -20.59 -12.23
C SER A 40 -5.52 -20.68 -13.41
N LYS A 41 -6.83 -20.51 -13.18
CA LYS A 41 -7.84 -20.59 -14.24
C LYS A 41 -7.66 -19.49 -15.29
N ILE A 42 -7.66 -18.23 -14.86
CA ILE A 42 -7.51 -17.08 -15.76
C ILE A 42 -6.13 -17.08 -16.44
N ASN A 43 -5.11 -17.54 -15.73
CA ASN A 43 -3.77 -17.70 -16.30
C ASN A 43 -3.74 -18.69 -17.46
N LYS A 44 -4.38 -19.86 -17.30
CA LYS A 44 -4.40 -20.91 -18.31
C LYS A 44 -5.34 -20.59 -19.48
N GLU A 45 -6.54 -20.10 -19.18
CA GLU A 45 -7.59 -19.91 -20.19
C GLU A 45 -7.41 -18.61 -20.98
N LEU A 46 -6.94 -17.54 -20.35
CA LEU A 46 -6.82 -16.23 -20.97
C LEU A 46 -5.36 -15.76 -21.12
N GLY A 47 -4.39 -16.55 -20.65
CA GLY A 47 -2.97 -16.15 -20.67
C GLY A 47 -2.63 -15.01 -19.70
N TRP A 48 -3.57 -14.59 -18.85
CA TRP A 48 -3.37 -13.44 -17.99
C TRP A 48 -2.27 -13.69 -16.95
N LYS A 49 -1.39 -12.72 -16.79
CA LYS A 49 -0.35 -12.67 -15.77
C LYS A 49 -0.27 -11.25 -15.22
N PRO A 50 0.07 -11.07 -13.93
CA PRO A 50 0.34 -9.74 -13.40
C PRO A 50 1.50 -9.11 -14.17
N ALA A 51 1.33 -7.85 -14.58
CA ALA A 51 2.37 -7.09 -15.27
C ALA A 51 3.46 -6.56 -14.32
N LEU A 52 3.18 -6.56 -13.02
CA LEU A 52 4.03 -5.99 -11.97
C LEU A 52 4.01 -6.90 -10.75
N ASP A 53 5.16 -7.02 -10.08
CA ASP A 53 5.26 -7.70 -8.80
C ASP A 53 4.85 -6.77 -7.65
N PHE A 54 4.81 -7.31 -6.43
CA PHE A 54 4.38 -6.55 -5.27
C PHE A 54 5.35 -5.41 -4.93
N GLU A 55 6.66 -5.61 -5.06
CA GLU A 55 7.67 -4.63 -4.68
C GLU A 55 7.69 -3.42 -5.62
N GLY A 56 7.62 -3.66 -6.93
CA GLY A 56 7.52 -2.61 -7.93
C GLY A 56 6.19 -1.85 -7.82
N GLY A 57 5.08 -2.57 -7.63
CA GLY A 57 3.76 -1.96 -7.45
C GLY A 57 3.68 -1.08 -6.21
N LEU A 58 4.25 -1.54 -5.10
CA LEU A 58 4.32 -0.76 -3.87
C LEU A 58 5.16 0.51 -4.07
N SER A 59 6.33 0.40 -4.71
CA SER A 59 7.20 1.55 -4.98
C SER A 59 6.49 2.63 -5.81
N GLN A 60 5.85 2.24 -6.92
CA GLN A 60 5.08 3.16 -7.77
C GLN A 60 3.90 3.80 -7.02
N THR A 61 3.24 3.02 -6.14
CA THR A 61 2.15 3.54 -5.31
C THR A 61 2.67 4.63 -4.36
N ILE A 62 3.80 4.40 -3.69
CA ILE A 62 4.40 5.39 -2.78
C ILE A 62 4.72 6.68 -3.54
N ASP A 63 5.38 6.58 -4.70
CA ASP A 63 5.73 7.74 -5.53
C ASP A 63 4.49 8.54 -5.91
N TRP A 64 3.44 7.84 -6.36
CA TRP A 64 2.18 8.48 -6.71
C TRP A 64 1.61 9.29 -5.54
N TYR A 65 1.59 8.76 -4.31
CA TYR A 65 1.10 9.52 -3.16
C TYR A 65 1.99 10.72 -2.80
N LEU A 66 3.30 10.61 -2.97
CA LEU A 66 4.24 11.71 -2.70
C LEU A 66 4.13 12.84 -3.73
N GLU A 67 3.83 12.50 -4.97
CA GLU A 67 3.66 13.45 -6.08
C GLU A 67 2.26 14.10 -6.12
N ASN A 68 1.23 13.41 -5.62
CA ASN A 68 -0.18 13.84 -5.74
C ASN A 68 -0.75 14.41 -4.43
N LYS A 69 -0.01 15.32 -3.78
CA LYS A 69 -0.41 15.90 -2.47
C LYS A 69 -1.70 16.72 -2.52
N ASP A 70 -1.96 17.45 -3.60
CA ASP A 70 -3.19 18.23 -3.74
C ASP A 70 -4.41 17.31 -3.82
N TRP A 71 -4.31 16.22 -4.58
CA TRP A 71 -5.36 15.20 -4.62
C TRP A 71 -5.59 14.61 -3.22
N LEU A 72 -4.51 14.26 -2.53
CA LEU A 72 -4.59 13.71 -1.18
C LEU A 72 -5.29 14.67 -0.21
N ALA A 73 -4.95 15.96 -0.26
CA ALA A 73 -5.56 17.00 0.58
C ALA A 73 -7.08 17.09 0.39
N HIS A 74 -7.57 17.00 -0.85
CA HIS A 74 -9.00 17.00 -1.13
C HIS A 74 -9.72 15.77 -0.55
N VAL A 75 -9.10 14.58 -0.63
CA VAL A 75 -9.69 13.33 -0.13
C VAL A 75 -9.73 13.29 1.40
N VAL A 76 -8.68 13.77 2.07
CA VAL A 76 -8.59 13.73 3.55
C VAL A 76 -9.29 14.90 4.24
N SER A 77 -9.80 15.87 3.48
CA SER A 77 -10.49 17.06 4.00
C SER A 77 -11.65 16.76 4.95
N GLY A 78 -12.26 15.57 4.83
CA GLY A 78 -13.44 15.18 5.61
C GLY A 78 -14.77 15.64 4.99
N ASN A 79 -14.74 16.37 3.86
CA ASN A 79 -15.93 16.85 3.15
C ASN A 79 -16.87 15.71 2.71
N TYR A 80 -16.35 14.48 2.55
CA TYR A 80 -17.19 13.31 2.25
C TYR A 80 -18.19 12.96 3.36
N ARG A 81 -18.03 13.51 4.57
CA ARG A 81 -18.94 13.32 5.70
C ARG A 81 -20.16 14.24 5.66
N GLU A 82 -20.15 15.26 4.81
CA GLU A 82 -21.23 16.24 4.64
C GLU A 82 -22.14 15.94 3.44
N TYR A 83 -21.95 14.79 2.78
CA TYR A 83 -22.76 14.29 1.66
C TYR A 83 -23.94 13.43 2.13
#